data_AF-E6PRI9-F1
#
_entry.id   AF-E6PRI9-F1
#
_cell.length_a   1.000
_cell.length_b   1.000
_cell.length_c   1.000
_cell.angle_alpha   90.00
_cell.angle_beta   90.00
_cell.angle_gamma   90.00
#
_symmetry.space_group_name_H-M   'P 1'
#
loop_
_entity.id
_entity.type
_entity.pdbx_description
1 polymer ?
#
loop_
_entity_poly.entity_id
_entity_poly.type
_entity_poly.pdbx_seq_one_letter_code
_entity_poly.pdbx_strand_id
1 'polypeptide(L)'
;MRLIGNIIWLVLGGFFMGLAWWLAALLCAITIVGIPWAVAAFRIGTFSFWPFGQRVVDKPEGAVAAGLSTIGNLIWAVFFGWWLALGHLISAVLCAITIIGIPFALQHIKLAALSFFPYGKQIVPIVD
;
A
#
# COMPACT_ATOMS: atom_id res chain seq x y z
N MET A 1 13.72 14.36 -9.23
CA MET A 1 12.30 14.11 -9.58
C MET A 1 11.42 13.63 -8.42
N ARG A 2 11.97 13.02 -7.36
CA ARG A 2 11.20 12.44 -6.23
C ARG A 2 10.20 13.41 -5.57
N LEU A 3 10.64 14.64 -5.28
CA LEU A 3 9.80 15.65 -4.61
C LEU A 3 8.57 16.05 -5.45
N ILE A 4 8.77 16.41 -6.71
CA ILE A 4 7.69 16.85 -7.61
C ILE A 4 6.67 15.72 -7.81
N GLY A 5 7.14 14.50 -8.06
CA GLY A 5 6.27 13.33 -8.20
C GLY A 5 5.41 13.08 -6.96
N ASN A 6 6.01 13.18 -5.76
CA ASN A 6 5.30 13.01 -4.49
C ASN A 6 4.23 14.11 -4.28
N ILE A 7 4.54 15.37 -4.61
CA ILE A 7 3.57 16.47 -4.49
C ILE A 7 2.36 16.24 -5.40
N ILE A 8 2.60 15.92 -6.68
CA ILE A 8 1.51 15.65 -7.63
C ILE A 8 0.68 14.45 -7.17
N TRP A 9 1.34 13.39 -6.73
CA TRP A 9 0.66 12.17 -6.25
C TRP A 9 -0.23 12.38 -5.05
N LEU A 10 0.21 13.18 -4.07
CA LEU A 10 -0.61 13.49 -2.90
C LEU A 10 -1.96 14.08 -3.31
N VAL A 11 -1.96 15.00 -4.28
CA VAL A 11 -3.17 15.66 -4.78
C VAL A 11 -4.02 14.70 -5.62
N LEU A 12 -3.40 13.81 -6.41
CA LEU A 12 -4.10 12.87 -7.29
C LEU A 12 -4.72 11.65 -6.60
N GLY A 13 -4.65 11.56 -5.27
CA GLY A 13 -5.29 10.49 -4.50
C GLY A 13 -4.38 9.82 -3.47
N GLY A 14 -3.07 10.07 -3.55
CA GLY A 14 -2.09 9.54 -2.60
C GLY A 14 -2.39 9.89 -1.15
N PHE A 15 -2.85 11.11 -0.88
CA PHE A 15 -3.23 11.56 0.47
C PHE A 15 -4.39 10.75 1.04
N PHE A 16 -5.48 10.60 0.28
CA PHE A 16 -6.67 9.86 0.72
C PHE A 16 -6.37 8.38 0.90
N MET A 17 -5.59 7.79 0.00
CA MET A 17 -5.20 6.38 0.13
C MET A 17 -4.25 6.15 1.31
N GLY A 18 -3.29 7.05 1.55
CA GLY A 18 -2.44 6.98 2.74
C GLY A 18 -3.26 7.00 4.04
N LEU A 19 -4.28 7.86 4.12
CA LEU A 19 -5.21 7.90 5.24
C LEU A 19 -6.07 6.63 5.35
N ALA A 20 -6.55 6.07 4.23
CA ALA A 20 -7.29 4.82 4.22
C ALA A 20 -6.47 3.65 4.78
N TRP A 21 -5.19 3.56 4.41
CA TRP A 21 -4.25 2.59 4.96
C TRP A 21 -4.00 2.79 6.46
N TRP A 22 -3.83 4.03 6.90
CA TRP A 22 -3.69 4.34 8.33
C TRP A 22 -4.97 4.02 9.11
N LEU A 23 -6.15 4.26 8.54
CA LEU A 23 -7.41 3.86 9.15
C LEU A 23 -7.47 2.33 9.32
N ALA A 24 -7.13 1.56 8.29
CA ALA A 24 -7.05 0.09 8.42
C ALA A 24 -6.04 -0.34 9.49
N ALA A 25 -4.91 0.36 9.60
CA ALA A 25 -3.91 0.12 10.63
C ALA A 25 -4.45 0.38 12.04
N LEU A 26 -5.14 1.50 12.25
CA LEU A 26 -5.76 1.86 13.52
C LEU A 26 -6.85 0.87 13.92
N LEU A 27 -7.70 0.45 12.98
CA LEU A 27 -8.73 -0.56 13.23
C LEU A 27 -8.12 -1.90 13.67
N CYS A 28 -7.03 -2.33 13.03
CA CYS A 28 -6.30 -3.53 13.44
C CYS A 28 -5.67 -3.35 14.84
N ALA A 29 -5.12 -2.18 15.14
CA ALA A 29 -4.45 -1.89 16.41
C ALA A 29 -5.40 -1.92 17.64
N ILE A 30 -6.72 -1.88 17.44
CA ILE A 30 -7.71 -2.02 18.53
C ILE A 30 -7.60 -3.38 19.22
N THR A 31 -7.12 -4.41 18.51
CA THR A 31 -7.00 -5.77 19.05
C THR A 31 -5.54 -6.18 19.13
N ILE A 32 -5.15 -6.89 20.19
CA ILE A 32 -3.78 -7.42 20.34
C ILE A 32 -3.41 -8.34 19.16
N VAL A 33 -4.37 -9.15 18.71
CA VAL A 33 -4.20 -10.06 17.57
C VAL A 33 -4.02 -9.29 16.26
N GLY A 34 -4.63 -8.10 16.14
CA GLY A 34 -4.56 -7.23 14.98
C GLY A 34 -3.24 -6.45 14.83
N ILE A 35 -2.45 -6.31 15.89
CA ILE A 35 -1.22 -5.50 15.91
C ILE A 35 -0.25 -5.83 14.76
N PRO A 36 0.02 -7.10 14.42
CA PRO A 36 0.89 -7.42 13.29
C PRO A 36 0.40 -6.79 11.97
N TRP A 37 -0.93 -6.79 11.73
CA TRP A 37 -1.53 -6.21 10.52
C TRP A 37 -1.42 -4.69 10.57
N ALA A 38 -1.63 -4.10 11.75
CA ALA A 38 -1.48 -2.66 11.96
C ALA A 38 -0.09 -2.16 11.55
N VAL A 39 0.97 -2.87 11.94
CA VAL A 39 2.36 -2.50 11.60
C VAL A 39 2.60 -2.57 10.09
N ALA A 40 2.12 -3.61 9.40
CA ALA A 40 2.25 -3.74 7.96
C ALA A 40 1.46 -2.65 7.22
N ALA A 41 0.22 -2.40 7.63
CA ALA A 41 -0.67 -1.40 7.05
C ALA A 41 -0.15 0.02 7.25
N PHE A 42 0.32 0.36 8.45
CA PHE A 42 0.88 1.69 8.73
C PHE A 42 2.13 1.95 7.87
N ARG A 43 3.01 0.95 7.74
CA ARG A 43 4.20 1.01 6.89
C ARG A 43 3.83 1.28 5.41
N ILE A 44 2.87 0.54 4.86
CA ILE A 44 2.42 0.72 3.47
C ILE A 44 1.66 2.03 3.30
N GLY A 45 0.86 2.45 4.28
CA GLY A 45 0.18 3.75 4.27
C GLY A 45 1.16 4.91 4.22
N THR A 46 2.23 4.86 5.02
CA THR A 46 3.31 5.85 4.97
C THR A 46 4.00 5.89 3.60
N PHE A 47 4.23 4.73 2.98
CA PHE A 47 4.70 4.65 1.59
C PHE A 47 3.69 5.19 0.59
N SER A 48 2.39 4.96 0.80
CA SER A 48 1.32 5.47 -0.06
C SER A 48 1.21 6.99 -0.02
N PHE A 49 1.71 7.68 1.00
CA PHE A 49 1.81 9.15 0.96
C PHE A 49 2.96 9.62 0.06
N TRP A 50 4.07 8.87 0.01
CA TRP A 50 5.33 9.32 -0.60
C TRP A 50 6.02 8.22 -1.43
N PRO A 51 5.38 7.66 -2.47
CA PRO A 51 5.87 6.43 -3.10
C PRO A 51 7.14 6.63 -3.93
N PHE A 52 7.45 7.86 -4.37
CA PHE A 52 8.57 8.10 -5.28
C PHE A 52 9.91 8.14 -4.55
N GLY A 53 10.89 7.39 -5.08
CA GLY A 53 12.21 7.23 -4.46
C GLY A 53 12.31 6.01 -3.53
N GLN A 54 11.24 5.23 -3.43
CA GLN A 54 11.18 3.99 -2.68
C GLN A 54 10.59 2.88 -3.55
N ARG A 55 10.89 1.63 -3.22
CA ARG A 55 10.28 0.46 -3.86
C ARG A 55 9.90 -0.58 -2.82
N VAL A 56 8.86 -1.33 -3.14
CA VAL A 56 8.46 -2.51 -2.36
C VAL A 56 9.22 -3.72 -2.88
N VAL A 57 9.87 -4.44 -1.98
CA VAL A 57 10.53 -5.72 -2.27
C VAL A 57 10.07 -6.77 -1.27
N ASP A 58 10.27 -8.04 -1.63
CA ASP A 58 10.00 -9.13 -0.71
C ASP A 58 10.99 -9.13 0.44
N LYS A 59 10.50 -9.40 1.65
CA LYS A 59 11.28 -9.54 2.86
C LYS A 59 11.86 -10.96 2.89
N PRO A 60 13.19 -11.14 3.07
CA PRO A 60 13.76 -12.45 3.30
C PRO A 60 13.15 -13.06 4.57
N GLU A 61 12.46 -14.19 4.42
CA GLU A 61 11.80 -14.88 5.53
C GLU A 61 11.99 -16.39 5.39
N GLY A 62 12.11 -17.09 6.52
CA GLY A 62 12.17 -18.55 6.54
C GLY A 62 10.82 -19.18 6.19
N ALA A 63 10.80 -20.45 5.80
CA ALA A 63 9.59 -21.14 5.30
C ALA A 63 8.38 -21.02 6.24
N VAL A 64 8.58 -21.12 7.56
CA VAL A 64 7.49 -20.98 8.55
C VAL A 64 6.90 -19.57 8.53
N ALA A 65 7.74 -18.53 8.49
CA ALA A 65 7.30 -17.15 8.43
C ALA A 65 6.56 -16.84 7.11
N ALA A 66 7.03 -17.38 5.98
CA ALA A 66 6.34 -17.27 4.70
C ALA A 66 4.93 -17.89 4.73
N GLY A 67 4.77 -19.05 5.38
CA GLY A 67 3.47 -19.68 5.60
C GLY A 67 2.52 -18.80 6.41
N LEU A 68 3.01 -18.22 7.52
CA LEU A 68 2.24 -17.29 8.35
C LEU A 68 1.87 -16.01 7.61
N SER A 69 2.80 -15.44 6.83
CA SER A 69 2.56 -14.28 5.96
C SER A 69 1.47 -14.55 4.94
N THR A 70 1.43 -15.76 4.36
CA THR A 70 0.40 -16.16 3.39
C THR A 70 -0.98 -16.23 4.03
N ILE A 71 -1.10 -16.89 5.19
CA ILE A 71 -2.36 -16.99 5.93
C ILE A 71 -2.82 -15.60 6.40
N GLY A 72 -1.90 -14.79 6.93
CA GLY A 72 -2.17 -13.42 7.35
C GLY A 72 -2.65 -12.53 6.21
N ASN A 73 -2.07 -12.67 5.02
CA ASN A 73 -2.52 -11.98 3.81
C ASN A 73 -3.92 -12.42 3.36
N LEU A 74 -4.26 -13.70 3.45
CA LEU A 74 -5.60 -14.18 3.11
C LEU A 74 -6.66 -13.57 4.02
N ILE A 75 -6.43 -13.57 5.34
CA ILE A 75 -7.33 -12.93 6.31
C ILE A 75 -7.43 -11.42 6.02
N TRP A 76 -6.28 -10.77 5.84
CA TRP A 76 -6.23 -9.35 5.50
C TRP A 76 -7.03 -9.02 4.24
N ALA A 77 -6.85 -9.78 3.16
CA ALA A 77 -7.50 -9.55 1.88
C ALA A 77 -9.04 -9.51 2.00
N VAL A 78 -9.60 -10.39 2.83
CA VAL A 78 -11.04 -10.49 3.07
C VAL A 78 -11.58 -9.34 3.91
N PHE A 79 -10.88 -8.92 4.97
CA PHE A 79 -11.39 -7.90 5.90
C PHE A 79 -10.98 -6.46 5.52
N PHE A 80 -9.78 -6.27 4.99
CA PHE A 80 -9.15 -4.96 4.80
C PHE A 80 -8.67 -4.71 3.36
N GLY A 81 -8.06 -5.72 2.72
CA GLY A 81 -7.36 -5.54 1.47
C GLY A 81 -8.25 -5.16 0.29
N TRP A 82 -9.46 -5.73 0.19
CA TRP A 82 -10.33 -5.50 -0.97
C TRP A 82 -10.84 -4.07 -1.12
N TRP A 83 -11.19 -3.39 -0.01
CA TRP A 83 -11.70 -2.01 -0.09
C TRP A 83 -10.56 -1.00 -0.26
N LEU A 84 -9.36 -1.28 0.27
CA LEU A 84 -8.14 -0.53 -0.05
C LEU A 84 -7.78 -0.68 -1.53
N ALA A 85 -7.85 -1.91 -2.06
CA ALA A 85 -7.63 -2.17 -3.48
C ALA A 85 -8.65 -1.43 -4.34
N LEU A 86 -9.94 -1.45 -3.97
CA LEU A 86 -11.00 -0.72 -4.65
C LEU A 86 -10.73 0.79 -4.63
N GLY A 87 -10.33 1.37 -3.50
CA GLY A 87 -9.95 2.77 -3.41
C GLY A 87 -8.82 3.13 -4.38
N HIS A 88 -7.77 2.31 -4.43
CA HIS A 88 -6.70 2.49 -5.41
C HIS A 88 -7.20 2.35 -6.85
N LEU A 89 -8.06 1.38 -7.16
CA LEU A 89 -8.62 1.21 -8.51
C LEU A 89 -9.46 2.40 -8.94
N ILE A 90 -10.27 2.97 -8.04
CA ILE A 90 -11.04 4.19 -8.31
C ILE A 90 -10.09 5.36 -8.61
N SER A 91 -9.07 5.59 -7.78
CA SER A 91 -8.07 6.62 -8.04
C SER A 91 -7.30 6.38 -9.34
N ALA A 92 -7.03 5.13 -9.70
CA ALA A 92 -6.38 4.79 -10.98
C ALA A 92 -7.24 5.21 -12.17
N VAL A 93 -8.54 4.89 -12.14
CA VAL A 93 -9.49 5.29 -13.19
C VAL A 93 -9.57 6.81 -13.31
N LEU A 94 -9.67 7.52 -12.18
CA LEU A 94 -9.71 8.99 -12.16
C LEU A 94 -8.45 9.61 -12.76
N CYS A 95 -7.27 9.08 -12.40
CA CYS A 95 -6.00 9.53 -12.98
C CYS A 95 -5.92 9.25 -14.48
N ALA A 96 -6.42 8.10 -14.95
CA ALA A 96 -6.35 7.68 -16.34
C ALA A 96 -7.22 8.51 -17.30
N ILE A 97 -8.10 9.38 -16.80
CA ILE A 97 -8.90 10.32 -17.61
C ILE A 97 -7.98 11.29 -18.38
N THR A 98 -6.78 11.57 -17.86
CA THR A 98 -5.83 12.49 -18.50
C THR A 98 -4.55 11.76 -18.89
N ILE A 99 -3.94 12.15 -20.01
CA ILE A 99 -2.65 11.59 -20.47
C ILE A 99 -1.56 11.78 -19.40
N ILE A 100 -1.57 12.93 -18.72
CA ILE A 100 -0.60 13.25 -17.65
C ILE A 100 -0.81 12.36 -16.42
N GLY A 101 -2.04 11.94 -16.14
CA GLY A 101 -2.37 11.10 -14.97
C GLY A 101 -2.08 9.61 -15.15
N ILE A 102 -1.94 9.11 -16.39
CA ILE A 102 -1.60 7.71 -16.70
C ILE A 102 -0.44 7.13 -15.85
N PRO A 103 0.73 7.79 -15.71
CA PRO A 103 1.81 7.28 -14.86
C PRO A 103 1.39 7.07 -13.39
N PHE A 104 0.52 7.94 -12.86
CA PHE A 104 0.00 7.82 -11.49
C PHE A 104 -1.09 6.74 -11.39
N ALA A 105 -1.89 6.55 -12.44
CA ALA A 105 -2.85 5.46 -12.51
C ALA A 105 -2.16 4.09 -12.39
N LEU A 106 -1.04 3.91 -13.10
CA LEU A 106 -0.22 2.69 -13.01
C LEU A 106 0.34 2.48 -11.60
N GLN A 107 0.70 3.56 -10.89
CA GLN A 107 1.16 3.46 -9.51
C GLN A 107 0.02 3.05 -8.56
N HIS A 108 -1.19 3.58 -8.74
CA HIS A 108 -2.37 3.12 -8.01
C HIS A 108 -2.68 1.64 -8.27
N ILE A 109 -2.58 1.16 -9.51
CA ILE A 109 -2.78 -0.27 -9.82
C ILE A 109 -1.78 -1.17 -9.06
N LYS A 110 -0.50 -0.76 -8.99
CA LYS A 110 0.52 -1.50 -8.21
C LYS A 110 0.17 -1.54 -6.73
N LEU A 111 -0.31 -0.44 -6.17
CA LEU A 111 -0.75 -0.37 -4.78
C LEU A 111 -2.06 -1.14 -4.53
N ALA A 112 -2.95 -1.22 -5.51
CA ALA A 112 -4.14 -2.06 -5.43
C ALA A 112 -3.75 -3.54 -5.29
N ALA A 113 -2.81 -4.02 -6.11
CA ALA A 113 -2.29 -5.38 -5.97
C ALA A 113 -1.59 -5.59 -4.61
N LEU A 114 -0.79 -4.62 -4.16
CA LEU A 114 -0.14 -4.66 -2.84
C LEU A 114 -1.15 -4.70 -1.67
N SER A 115 -2.34 -4.11 -1.86
CA SER A 115 -3.39 -4.06 -0.84
C SER A 115 -3.88 -5.44 -0.43
N PHE A 116 -3.79 -6.44 -1.30
CA PHE A 116 -4.15 -7.82 -0.96
C PHE A 116 -3.06 -8.58 -0.19
N PHE A 117 -1.79 -8.18 -0.36
CA PHE A 117 -0.65 -8.95 0.16
C PHE A 117 0.39 -8.07 0.87
N PRO A 118 0.02 -7.37 1.97
CA PRO A 118 0.93 -6.46 2.67
C PRO A 118 2.03 -7.16 3.50
N TYR A 119 1.85 -8.43 3.89
CA TYR A 119 2.87 -9.21 4.60
C TYR A 119 3.94 -9.75 3.67
N GLY A 120 5.12 -9.99 4.24
CA GLY A 120 6.30 -10.39 3.50
C GLY A 120 6.86 -9.26 2.63
N LYS A 121 6.39 -8.01 2.80
CA LYS A 121 6.83 -6.85 2.01
C LYS A 121 7.63 -5.87 2.86
N GLN A 122 8.72 -5.35 2.32
CA GLN A 122 9.52 -4.28 2.88
C GLN A 122 9.63 -3.12 1.88
N ILE A 123 9.70 -1.89 2.39
CA ILE A 123 9.93 -0.69 1.57
C ILE A 123 11.37 -0.28 1.74
N VAL A 124 12.09 -0.20 0.62
CA VAL A 124 13.51 0.18 0.59
C VAL A 124 13.70 1.42 -0.28
N PRO A 125 14.64 2.32 0.07
CA PRO A 125 15.04 3.40 -0.81
C PRO A 125 15.56 2.86 -2.14
N ILE A 126 15.27 3.59 -3.23
CA ILE A 126 15.95 3.37 -4.50
C ILE A 126 17.30 4.09 -4.38
N VAL A 127 18.38 3.31 -4.39
CA VAL A 127 19.75 3.81 -4.47
C VAL A 127 20.09 3.83 -5.95
N ASP A 128 20.26 5.04 -6.49
CA ASP A 128 20.86 5.28 -7.80
C ASP A 128 22.35 5.53 -7.58
#